data_AF-A0A925DY55-F1
#
_entry.id   AF-A0A925DY55-F1
#
_cell.length_a   1.000
_cell.length_b   1.000
_cell.length_c   1.000
_cell.angle_alpha   90.00
_cell.angle_beta   90.00
_cell.angle_gamma   90.00
#
_symmetry.space_group_name_H-M   'P 1'
#
loop_
_entity.id
_entity.type
_entity.pdbx_description
1 polymer ?
#
loop_
_entity_poly.entity_id
_entity_poly.type
_entity_poly.pdbx_seq_one_letter_code
_entity_poly.pdbx_strand_id
1 'polypeptide(L)'
;MFKKYQGKLYCFSPPVMLATFLIEFSFAFYVLWRYKMNTISRLAFVMLITLGTFQLAEYMVCGGLGWTNVEWARVGYGAIALLPALGIHMVVALAGKKKPLLVASAYASGAAFIGFYMLAQNSITGQTCYANYAVFDAQRASVWPFMVYYLGWLMTGTIL
;
A
#
# COMPACT_ATOMS: atom_id res chain seq x y z
N MET A 1 7.59 -23.35 -6.47
CA MET A 1 8.27 -23.27 -5.15
C MET A 1 7.36 -23.56 -3.94
N PHE A 2 6.04 -23.70 -4.07
CA PHE A 2 5.12 -23.85 -2.91
C PHE A 2 5.00 -25.25 -2.30
N LYS A 3 5.63 -26.29 -2.89
CA LYS A 3 5.54 -27.67 -2.39
C LYS A 3 6.13 -27.83 -0.97
N LYS A 4 7.07 -26.95 -0.58
CA LYS A 4 7.77 -27.00 0.71
C LYS A 4 6.94 -26.47 1.89
N TYR A 5 5.82 -25.79 1.65
CA TYR A 5 5.06 -25.06 2.68
C TYR A 5 3.56 -25.35 2.69
N GLN A 6 3.11 -26.46 2.08
CA GLN A 6 1.71 -26.89 2.20
C GLN A 6 1.32 -27.08 3.67
N GLY A 7 0.23 -26.44 4.11
CA GLY A 7 -0.36 -26.61 5.43
C GLY A 7 0.15 -25.70 6.55
N LYS A 8 0.99 -24.70 6.26
CA LYS A 8 1.40 -23.67 7.25
C LYS A 8 0.91 -22.28 6.84
N LEU A 9 0.16 -21.63 7.74
CA LEU A 9 -0.34 -20.26 7.57
C LEU A 9 0.77 -19.27 7.94
N TYR A 10 1.48 -18.75 6.95
CA TYR A 10 2.40 -17.62 7.12
C TYR A 10 1.73 -16.31 6.66
N CYS A 11 2.19 -15.15 7.15
CA CYS A 11 1.61 -13.84 6.82
C CYS A 11 1.61 -13.54 5.31
N PHE A 12 2.62 -14.02 4.57
CA PHE A 12 2.73 -13.91 3.11
C PHE A 12 2.34 -15.19 2.37
N SER A 13 1.59 -16.07 3.03
CA SER A 13 1.03 -17.22 2.32
C SER A 13 -0.04 -16.74 1.33
N PRO A 14 -0.05 -17.21 0.07
CA PRO A 14 -1.05 -16.81 -0.93
C PRO A 14 -2.51 -16.87 -0.45
N PRO A 15 -2.93 -17.84 0.39
CA PRO A 15 -4.28 -17.86 0.95
C PRO A 15 -4.59 -16.67 1.87
N VAL A 16 -3.62 -16.23 2.69
CA VAL A 16 -3.82 -15.11 3.62
C VAL A 16 -3.94 -13.79 2.86
N MET A 17 -3.06 -13.55 1.88
CA MET A 17 -3.12 -12.34 1.04
C MET A 17 -4.40 -12.26 0.21
N LEU A 18 -4.88 -13.41 -0.31
CA LEU A 18 -6.15 -13.45 -1.01
C LEU A 18 -7.33 -13.20 -0.06
N ALA A 19 -7.30 -13.76 1.15
CA ALA A 19 -8.32 -13.53 2.15
C ALA A 19 -8.38 -12.05 2.58
N THR A 20 -7.23 -11.42 2.85
CA THR A 20 -7.17 -9.99 3.20
C THR A 20 -7.65 -9.13 2.04
N PHE A 21 -7.22 -9.39 0.80
CA PHE A 21 -7.74 -8.72 -0.40
C PHE A 21 -9.29 -8.76 -0.45
N LEU A 22 -9.89 -9.95 -0.28
CA LEU A 22 -11.34 -10.11 -0.32
C LEU A 22 -12.03 -9.35 0.83
N ILE A 23 -11.46 -9.38 2.04
CA ILE A 23 -12.01 -8.67 3.20
C ILE A 23 -11.95 -7.15 2.98
N GLU A 24 -10.81 -6.62 2.55
CA GLU A 24 -10.61 -5.18 2.31
C GLU A 24 -11.57 -4.66 1.23
N PHE A 25 -11.72 -5.37 0.11
CA PHE A 25 -12.69 -5.00 -0.93
C PHE A 25 -14.14 -5.16 -0.48
N SER A 26 -14.45 -6.17 0.33
CA SER A 26 -15.79 -6.33 0.92
C SER A 26 -16.14 -5.18 1.85
N PHE A 27 -15.18 -4.72 2.67
CA PHE A 27 -15.35 -3.54 3.50
C PHE A 27 -15.42 -2.25 2.67
N ALA A 28 -14.63 -2.12 1.61
CA ALA A 28 -14.74 -0.98 0.70
C ALA A 28 -16.14 -0.89 0.09
N PHE A 29 -16.68 -2.01 -0.41
CA PHE A 29 -18.03 -2.09 -0.93
C PHE A 29 -19.08 -1.82 0.16
N TYR A 30 -18.91 -2.37 1.36
CA TYR A 30 -19.79 -2.11 2.48
C TYR A 30 -19.83 -0.63 2.86
N VAL A 31 -18.68 0.06 2.87
CA VAL A 31 -18.62 1.51 3.10
C VAL A 31 -19.39 2.28 2.03
N LEU A 32 -19.21 1.92 0.76
CA LEU A 32 -19.96 2.51 -0.36
C LEU A 32 -21.46 2.33 -0.23
N TRP A 33 -21.90 1.13 0.13
CA TRP A 33 -23.32 0.77 0.16
C TRP A 33 -24.03 1.31 1.40
N ARG A 34 -23.38 1.26 2.57
CA ARG A 34 -24.04 1.53 3.86
C ARG A 34 -23.94 2.98 4.34
N TYR A 35 -22.90 3.71 3.97
CA TYR A 35 -22.59 5.04 4.52
C TYR A 35 -22.77 6.17 3.50
N LYS A 36 -23.23 7.33 3.97
CA LYS A 36 -23.24 8.55 3.15
C LYS A 36 -21.82 9.05 2.96
N MET A 37 -21.44 9.36 1.71
CA MET A 37 -20.10 9.83 1.33
C MET A 37 -19.78 11.22 1.87
N ASN A 38 -19.29 11.26 3.11
CA ASN A 38 -18.63 12.42 3.70
C ASN A 38 -17.10 12.29 3.56
N THR A 39 -16.35 13.28 4.03
CA THR A 39 -14.88 13.28 3.91
C THR A 39 -14.25 12.05 4.53
N ILE A 40 -14.69 11.63 5.73
CA ILE A 40 -14.12 10.49 6.46
C ILE A 40 -14.42 9.18 5.74
N SER A 41 -15.68 8.93 5.37
CA SER A 41 -16.06 7.70 4.66
C SER A 41 -15.40 7.59 3.29
N ARG A 42 -15.21 8.72 2.60
CA ARG A 42 -14.47 8.75 1.32
C ARG A 42 -13.00 8.39 1.52
N LEU A 43 -12.35 8.93 2.55
CA LEU A 43 -10.96 8.60 2.87
C LEU A 43 -10.81 7.14 3.30
N ALA A 44 -11.74 6.63 4.13
CA ALA A 44 -11.78 5.22 4.53
C ALA A 44 -11.92 4.31 3.30
N PHE A 45 -12.87 4.62 2.42
CA PHE A 45 -13.07 3.88 1.17
C PHE A 45 -11.79 3.83 0.32
N VAL A 46 -11.15 4.98 0.07
CA VAL A 46 -9.92 5.03 -0.73
C VAL A 46 -8.78 4.25 -0.05
N MET A 47 -8.66 4.32 1.27
CA MET A 47 -7.68 3.51 2.02
C MET A 47 -7.93 2.01 1.88
N LEU A 48 -9.17 1.54 2.04
CA LEU A 48 -9.53 0.12 1.87
C LEU A 48 -9.21 -0.37 0.45
N ILE A 49 -9.53 0.43 -0.59
CA ILE A 49 -9.16 0.11 -1.97
C ILE A 49 -7.64 0.05 -2.14
N THR A 50 -6.91 0.97 -1.51
CA THR A 50 -5.44 1.02 -1.61
C THR A 50 -4.79 -0.18 -0.89
N LEU A 51 -5.28 -0.52 0.30
CA LEU A 51 -4.87 -1.69 1.07
C LEU A 51 -5.17 -2.99 0.31
N GLY A 52 -6.39 -3.15 -0.21
CA GLY A 52 -6.75 -4.30 -1.01
C GLY A 52 -5.90 -4.41 -2.29
N THR A 53 -5.64 -3.29 -2.98
CA THR A 53 -4.78 -3.26 -4.18
C THR A 53 -3.35 -3.70 -3.85
N PHE A 54 -2.82 -3.29 -2.70
CA PHE A 54 -1.52 -3.75 -2.21
C PHE A 54 -1.52 -5.26 -1.95
N GLN A 55 -2.53 -5.80 -1.25
CA GLN A 55 -2.66 -7.24 -1.00
C GLN A 55 -2.78 -8.06 -2.29
N LEU A 56 -3.52 -7.54 -3.28
CA LEU A 56 -3.62 -8.15 -4.60
C LEU A 56 -2.28 -8.15 -5.33
N ALA A 57 -1.56 -7.03 -5.29
CA ALA A 57 -0.23 -6.93 -5.90
C ALA A 57 0.74 -7.96 -5.30
N GLU A 58 0.75 -8.12 -3.97
CA GLU A 58 1.59 -9.10 -3.28
C GLU A 58 1.19 -10.54 -3.62
N TYR A 59 -0.11 -10.83 -3.70
CA TYR A 59 -0.60 -12.12 -4.18
C TYR A 59 -0.10 -12.40 -5.61
N MET A 60 -0.16 -11.43 -6.51
CA MET A 60 0.29 -11.61 -7.90
C MET A 60 1.81 -11.77 -8.01
N VAL A 61 2.57 -11.07 -7.16
CA VAL A 61 4.04 -11.18 -7.06
C VAL A 61 4.46 -12.55 -6.51
N CYS A 62 3.81 -13.03 -5.45
CA CYS A 62 4.27 -14.16 -4.65
C CYS A 62 3.40 -15.43 -4.74
N GLY A 63 2.32 -15.45 -5.51
CA GLY A 63 1.41 -16.60 -5.61
C GLY A 63 0.57 -16.71 -6.89
N GLY A 64 0.43 -15.64 -7.67
CA GLY A 64 -0.50 -15.54 -8.79
C GLY A 64 0.03 -16.03 -10.14
N LEU A 65 -0.91 -16.22 -11.07
CA LEU A 65 -0.72 -16.69 -12.44
C LEU A 65 0.06 -15.67 -13.30
N GLY A 66 1.39 -15.70 -13.23
CA GLY A 66 2.29 -15.51 -14.38
C GLY A 66 2.16 -14.26 -15.26
N TRP A 67 2.06 -13.06 -14.69
CA TRP A 67 2.48 -11.83 -15.38
C TRP A 67 3.89 -11.44 -14.93
N THR A 68 4.56 -10.55 -15.67
CA THR A 68 5.88 -10.02 -15.31
C THR A 68 5.82 -9.39 -13.91
N ASN A 69 6.14 -10.23 -12.93
CA ASN A 69 6.32 -10.02 -11.50
C ASN A 69 6.64 -8.56 -11.06
N VAL A 70 7.55 -7.90 -11.79
CA VAL A 70 7.97 -6.51 -11.54
C VAL A 70 6.84 -5.48 -11.69
N GLU A 71 5.90 -5.66 -12.62
CA GLU A 71 4.82 -4.69 -12.83
C GLU A 71 3.82 -4.68 -11.69
N TRP A 72 3.51 -5.87 -11.15
CA TRP A 72 2.70 -5.97 -9.93
C TRP A 72 3.42 -5.38 -8.73
N ALA A 73 4.75 -5.53 -8.64
CA ALA A 73 5.53 -4.84 -7.62
C ALA A 73 5.40 -3.32 -7.73
N ARG A 74 5.43 -2.75 -8.94
CA ARG A 74 5.22 -1.29 -9.15
C ARG A 74 3.83 -0.85 -8.72
N VAL A 75 2.79 -1.62 -9.02
CA VAL A 75 1.42 -1.35 -8.55
C VAL A 75 1.35 -1.39 -7.02
N GLY A 76 1.97 -2.38 -6.39
CA GLY A 76 2.06 -2.49 -4.94
C GLY A 76 2.77 -1.28 -4.30
N TYR A 77 3.92 -0.87 -4.85
CA TYR A 77 4.64 0.32 -4.39
C TYR A 77 3.83 1.61 -4.60
N GLY A 78 3.09 1.72 -5.70
CA GLY A 78 2.19 2.84 -5.94
C GLY A 78 1.06 2.91 -4.91
N ALA A 79 0.45 1.77 -4.60
CA ALA A 79 -0.61 1.69 -3.60
C ALA A 79 -0.07 2.04 -2.20
N ILE A 80 1.00 1.38 -1.75
CA ILE A 80 1.54 1.59 -0.40
C ILE A 80 2.09 3.02 -0.22
N ALA A 81 2.65 3.63 -1.27
CA ALA A 81 3.11 5.02 -1.24
C ALA A 81 1.96 6.03 -1.03
N LEU A 82 0.71 5.69 -1.35
CA LEU A 82 -0.43 6.59 -1.13
C LEU A 82 -0.94 6.55 0.32
N LEU A 83 -0.71 5.46 1.04
CA LEU A 83 -1.28 5.22 2.37
C LEU A 83 -0.87 6.27 3.42
N PRO A 84 0.41 6.71 3.54
CA PRO A 84 0.78 7.73 4.53
C PRO A 84 0.06 9.07 4.29
N ALA A 85 -0.10 9.47 3.02
CA ALA A 85 -0.82 10.70 2.66
C ALA A 85 -2.31 10.62 3.00
N LEU A 86 -2.96 9.48 2.72
CA LEU A 86 -4.34 9.22 3.11
C LEU A 86 -4.51 9.20 4.64
N GLY A 87 -3.56 8.57 5.35
CA GLY A 87 -3.53 8.50 6.80
C GLY A 87 -3.45 9.89 7.45
N ILE A 88 -2.53 10.74 7.01
CA ILE A 88 -2.43 12.13 7.49
C ILE A 88 -3.71 12.91 7.21
N HIS A 89 -4.29 12.78 6.00
CA HIS A 89 -5.55 13.43 5.68
C HIS A 89 -6.68 12.97 6.63
N MET A 90 -6.75 11.68 6.92
CA MET A 90 -7.74 11.14 7.85
C MET A 90 -7.52 11.63 9.29
N VAL A 91 -6.30 11.62 9.81
CA VAL A 91 -5.99 12.13 11.16
C VAL A 91 -6.39 13.61 11.29
N VAL A 92 -6.01 14.45 10.32
CA VAL A 92 -6.35 15.87 10.31
C VAL A 92 -7.88 16.08 10.27
N ALA A 93 -8.59 15.28 9.45
CA ALA A 93 -10.04 15.34 9.35
C ALA A 93 -10.75 14.88 10.64
N LEU A 94 -10.28 13.80 11.28
CA LEU A 94 -10.81 13.30 12.54
C LEU A 94 -10.54 14.26 13.70
N ALA A 95 -9.38 14.91 13.73
CA ALA A 95 -9.03 15.92 14.72
C ALA A 95 -9.78 17.26 14.52
N GLY A 96 -10.55 17.42 13.44
CA GLY A 96 -11.23 18.66 13.09
C GLY A 96 -10.26 19.84 12.80
N LYS A 97 -8.98 19.54 12.56
CA LYS A 97 -7.94 20.55 12.32
C LYS A 97 -7.91 20.94 10.84
N LYS A 98 -7.54 22.18 10.55
CA LYS A 98 -7.31 22.66 9.17
C LYS A 98 -5.82 22.86 8.96
N LYS A 99 -5.12 21.83 8.46
CA LYS A 99 -3.70 21.89 8.10
C LYS A 99 -3.50 21.56 6.61
N PRO A 100 -4.00 22.42 5.69
CA PRO A 100 -3.99 22.12 4.25
C PRO A 100 -2.56 21.95 3.71
N LEU A 101 -1.59 22.71 4.20
CA LEU A 101 -0.20 22.60 3.79
C LEU A 101 0.42 21.25 4.15
N LEU A 102 0.09 20.71 5.34
CA LEU A 102 0.57 19.42 5.81
C LEU A 102 -0.01 18.27 4.97
N VAL A 103 -1.31 18.33 4.69
CA VAL A 103 -1.97 17.34 3.84
C VAL A 103 -1.41 17.41 2.42
N ALA A 104 -1.26 18.62 1.87
CA ALA A 104 -0.72 18.82 0.53
C ALA A 104 0.73 18.31 0.41
N SER A 105 1.59 18.56 1.39
CA SER A 105 2.97 18.05 1.36
C SER A 105 3.04 16.52 1.48
N ALA A 106 2.14 15.90 2.24
CA ALA A 106 2.03 14.44 2.30
C ALA A 106 1.61 13.84 0.95
N TYR A 107 0.61 14.42 0.28
CA TYR A 107 0.23 13.98 -1.08
C TYR A 107 1.30 14.28 -2.12
N ALA A 108 1.96 15.44 -2.06
CA ALA A 108 3.00 15.81 -3.02
C ALA A 108 4.20 14.85 -2.94
N SER A 109 4.65 14.54 -1.72
CA SER A 109 5.72 13.56 -1.52
C SER A 109 5.29 12.14 -1.90
N GLY A 110 4.05 11.72 -1.58
CA GLY A 110 3.51 10.45 -2.04
C GLY A 110 3.45 10.34 -3.56
N ALA A 111 2.93 11.38 -4.24
CA ALA A 111 2.85 11.45 -5.70
C ALA A 111 4.23 11.40 -6.36
N ALA A 112 5.25 12.02 -5.76
CA ALA A 112 6.63 11.92 -6.24
C ALA A 112 7.15 10.47 -6.19
N PHE A 113 6.92 9.74 -5.09
CA PHE A 113 7.31 8.33 -5.00
C PHE A 113 6.50 7.42 -5.94
N ILE A 114 5.20 7.65 -6.07
CA ILE A 114 4.35 6.93 -7.05
C ILE A 114 4.92 7.15 -8.46
N GLY A 115 5.17 8.41 -8.84
CA GLY A 115 5.77 8.74 -10.13
C GLY A 115 7.14 8.07 -10.33
N PHE A 116 7.99 8.05 -9.31
CA PHE A 116 9.27 7.36 -9.35
C PHE A 116 9.10 5.85 -9.62
N TYR A 117 8.27 5.15 -8.84
CA TYR A 117 8.11 3.70 -8.99
C TYR A 117 7.35 3.29 -10.26
N MET A 118 6.44 4.13 -10.76
CA MET A 118 5.69 3.84 -12.00
C MET A 118 6.47 4.19 -13.28
N LEU A 119 7.27 5.26 -13.28
CA LEU A 119 7.90 5.78 -14.50
C LEU A 119 9.37 5.38 -14.64
N ALA A 120 10.11 5.19 -13.54
CA ALA A 120 11.52 4.82 -13.64
C ALA A 120 11.65 3.32 -13.95
N GLN A 121 12.21 3.00 -15.12
CA GLN A 121 12.36 1.62 -15.62
C GLN A 121 13.16 0.73 -14.65
N ASN A 122 14.16 1.29 -13.97
CA ASN A 122 15.03 0.57 -13.03
C ASN A 122 14.64 0.76 -11.56
N SER A 123 13.41 1.21 -11.28
CA SER A 123 12.94 1.41 -9.90
C SER A 123 12.86 0.12 -9.09
N ILE A 124 12.49 -0.99 -9.74
CA ILE A 124 12.42 -2.35 -9.19
C ILE A 124 12.96 -3.30 -10.25
N THR A 125 13.99 -4.08 -9.91
CA THR A 125 14.71 -4.96 -10.85
C THR A 125 14.55 -6.44 -10.54
N GLY A 126 14.05 -6.79 -9.35
CA GLY A 126 13.94 -8.16 -8.88
C GLY A 126 13.01 -8.30 -7.69
N GLN A 127 12.63 -9.54 -7.40
CA GLN A 127 11.80 -9.87 -6.25
C GLN A 127 12.13 -11.28 -5.73
N THR A 128 12.12 -11.44 -4.42
CA THR A 128 12.27 -12.72 -3.74
C THR A 128 11.18 -12.87 -2.69
N CYS A 129 10.33 -13.88 -2.84
CA CYS A 129 9.27 -14.18 -1.89
C CYS A 129 9.76 -15.21 -0.87
N TYR A 130 9.83 -14.81 0.40
CA TYR A 130 10.08 -15.70 1.52
C TYR A 130 8.75 -16.06 2.21
N ALA A 131 8.79 -16.98 3.18
CA ALA A 131 7.58 -17.43 3.87
C ALA A 131 6.85 -16.29 4.60
N ASN A 132 7.57 -15.33 5.19
CA ASN A 132 7.00 -14.26 6.03
C ASN A 132 7.17 -12.85 5.47
N TYR A 133 7.94 -12.67 4.40
CA TYR A 133 8.22 -11.36 3.83
C TYR A 133 8.58 -11.47 2.34
N ALA A 134 8.23 -10.45 1.57
CA ALA A 134 8.72 -10.27 0.21
C ALA A 134 9.86 -9.23 0.22
N VAL A 135 10.95 -9.53 -0.49
CA VAL A 135 12.04 -8.58 -0.70
C VAL A 135 12.03 -8.17 -2.15
N PHE A 136 12.01 -6.87 -2.40
CA PHE A 136 12.11 -6.30 -3.75
C PHE A 136 13.48 -5.66 -3.91
N ASP A 137 14.13 -5.93 -5.05
CA ASP A 137 15.38 -5.27 -5.42
C ASP A 137 15.03 -3.89 -5.99
N ALA A 138 14.76 -2.95 -5.08
CA ALA A 138 14.50 -1.57 -5.42
C ALA A 138 15.80 -0.79 -5.65
N GLN A 139 15.75 0.25 -6.47
CA GLN A 139 16.91 1.13 -6.68
C GLN A 139 17.40 1.67 -5.33
N ARG A 140 18.67 1.42 -5.00
CA ARG A 140 19.29 1.75 -3.69
C ARG A 140 19.08 3.21 -3.26
N ALA A 141 19.09 4.12 -4.22
CA ALA A 141 18.87 5.55 -4.00
C ALA A 141 17.44 5.87 -3.48
N SER A 142 16.46 5.02 -3.75
CA SER A 142 15.06 5.21 -3.34
C SER A 142 14.73 4.64 -1.96
N VAL A 143 15.49 3.64 -1.48
CA VAL A 143 15.17 2.88 -0.26
C VAL A 143 15.13 3.78 0.97
N TRP A 144 16.18 4.55 1.21
CA TRP A 144 16.27 5.45 2.37
C TRP A 144 15.25 6.60 2.30
N PRO A 145 15.13 7.35 1.18
CA PRO A 145 14.11 8.37 1.05
C PRO A 145 12.69 7.84 1.23
N PHE A 146 12.37 6.68 0.67
CA PHE A 146 11.06 6.06 0.81
C PHE A 146 10.77 5.66 2.26
N MET A 147 11.77 5.12 2.97
CA MET A 147 11.64 4.80 4.40
C MET A 147 11.40 6.06 5.25
N VAL A 148 12.15 7.13 5.00
CA VAL A 148 11.96 8.43 5.69
C VAL A 148 10.58 9.01 5.40
N TYR A 149 10.13 8.94 4.15
CA TYR A 149 8.77 9.33 3.76
C TYR A 149 7.73 8.55 4.56
N TYR A 150 7.81 7.22 4.54
CA TYR A 150 6.80 6.36 5.13
C TYR A 150 6.74 6.51 6.66
N LEU A 151 7.89 6.35 7.33
CA LEU A 151 7.98 6.44 8.78
C LEU A 151 7.82 7.89 9.27
N GLY A 152 8.31 8.87 8.52
CA GLY A 152 8.20 10.29 8.87
C GLY A 152 6.74 10.77 8.90
N TRP A 153 5.94 10.40 7.89
CA TRP A 153 4.51 10.70 7.90
C TRP A 153 3.76 9.92 8.98
N LEU A 154 4.10 8.65 9.21
CA LEU A 154 3.50 7.86 10.28
C LEU A 154 3.74 8.50 11.66
N MET A 155 4.98 8.89 11.95
CA MET A 155 5.35 9.61 13.18
C MET A 155 4.66 10.98 13.29
N THR A 156 4.53 11.70 12.17
CA THR A 156 3.82 12.97 12.16
C THR A 156 2.35 12.78 12.51
N GLY A 157 1.72 11.70 12.03
CA GLY A 157 0.33 11.36 12.32
C GLY A 157 0.08 10.97 13.78
N THR A 158 1.03 10.33 14.45
CA THR A 158 0.89 9.93 15.86
C THR A 158 1.03 11.08 16.85
N ILE A 159 1.71 12.16 16.46
CA ILE A 159 1.95 13.35 17.32
C ILE A 159 0.85 14.42 17.15
N LEU A 160 -0.01 14.28 16.13
CA LEU A 160 -0.89 15.36 15.65
C LEU A 160 -2.20 15.53 16.42
#